data_AF-A0A8H8N612-F1
#
_entry.id   AF-A0A8H8N612-F1
#
_cell.length_a   1.000
_cell.length_b   1.000
_cell.length_c   1.000
_cell.angle_alpha   90.00
_cell.angle_beta   90.00
_cell.angle_gamma   90.00
#
_symmetry.space_group_name_H-M   'P 1'
#
loop_
_entity.id
_entity.type
_entity.pdbx_description
1 polymer ?
#
loop_
_entity_poly.entity_id
_entity_poly.type
_entity_poly.pdbx_seq_one_letter_code
_entity_poly.pdbx_strand_id
1 'polypeptide(L)'
;MAELNSVAQEPLKSRFNEAIAVNSTAFEDKNTDTSELESVGYMTETPLLRFAQNPKWAPYQQTRSGADITQMILFSSERQATCVITKFPNGKWRLDLKGASKILARMYKRHVVVQRAGQLPDAKEVETAPIININDHMQDMAGAAGKVPYETIAEYLTLISIVGIEGPLCPGVK
;
A
#
# COMPACT_ATOMS: atom_id res chain seq x y z
N MET A 1 -7.32 16.21 2.74
CA MET A 1 -6.41 15.48 1.83
C MET A 1 -5.30 16.34 1.21
N ALA A 2 -5.43 17.68 1.12
CA ALA A 2 -4.41 18.57 0.54
C ALA A 2 -3.06 18.56 1.30
N GLU A 3 -3.05 18.19 2.57
CA GLU A 3 -1.84 18.27 3.40
C GLU A 3 -0.77 17.24 3.02
N LEU A 4 -1.12 16.01 2.61
CA LEU A 4 -0.11 15.00 2.24
C LEU A 4 0.80 15.51 1.11
N ASN A 5 0.21 16.19 0.13
CA ASN A 5 0.94 16.75 -0.99
C ASN A 5 1.91 17.89 -0.58
N SER A 6 1.68 18.52 0.58
CA SER A 6 2.54 19.57 1.13
C SER A 6 3.60 19.04 2.11
N VAL A 7 3.43 17.83 2.64
CA VAL A 7 4.33 17.28 3.66
C VAL A 7 5.16 16.08 3.21
N ALA A 8 4.81 15.44 2.08
CA ALA A 8 5.61 14.36 1.49
C ALA A 8 6.33 14.86 0.24
N GLN A 9 7.51 14.29 -0.04
CA GLN A 9 8.24 14.49 -1.29
C GLN A 9 7.70 13.59 -2.42
N GLU A 10 7.96 13.96 -3.67
CA GLU A 10 7.45 13.26 -4.85
C GLU A 10 7.79 11.76 -4.93
N PRO A 11 9.01 11.29 -4.57
CA PRO A 11 9.30 9.85 -4.56
C PRO A 11 8.38 9.07 -3.61
N LEU A 12 8.05 9.64 -2.45
CA LEU A 12 7.19 9.00 -1.47
C LEU A 12 5.72 8.99 -1.93
N LYS A 13 5.24 10.09 -2.54
CA LYS A 13 3.90 10.14 -3.14
C LYS A 13 3.74 9.11 -4.24
N SER A 14 4.72 9.04 -5.15
CA SER A 14 4.76 8.06 -6.23
C SER A 14 4.75 6.64 -5.69
N ARG A 15 5.60 6.33 -4.69
CA ARG A 15 5.60 5.02 -4.04
C ARG A 15 4.28 4.68 -3.37
N PHE A 16 3.66 5.63 -2.70
CA PHE A 16 2.40 5.38 -2.01
C PHE A 16 1.24 5.17 -3.00
N ASN A 17 1.19 5.96 -4.07
CA ASN A 17 0.23 5.76 -5.17
C ASN A 17 0.41 4.37 -5.82
N GLU A 18 1.64 3.99 -6.16
CA GLU A 18 1.94 2.68 -6.73
C GLU A 18 1.49 1.54 -5.80
N ALA A 19 1.84 1.62 -4.50
CA ALA A 19 1.47 0.60 -3.52
C ALA A 19 -0.06 0.46 -3.38
N ILE A 20 -0.82 1.56 -3.43
CA ILE A 20 -2.28 1.50 -3.39
C ILE A 20 -2.85 0.96 -4.70
N ALA A 21 -2.46 1.53 -5.84
CA ALA A 21 -3.04 1.23 -7.14
C ALA A 21 -2.82 -0.22 -7.54
N VAL A 22 -1.58 -0.72 -7.39
CA VAL A 22 -1.19 -2.07 -7.81
C VAL A 22 -1.71 -3.14 -6.84
N ASN A 23 -1.77 -2.85 -5.53
CA ASN A 23 -2.26 -3.79 -4.52
C ASN A 23 -3.77 -3.70 -4.30
N SER A 24 -4.51 -2.93 -5.08
CA SER A 24 -5.98 -2.82 -4.97
C SER A 24 -6.67 -3.60 -6.07
N THR A 25 -7.74 -4.31 -5.70
CA THR A 25 -8.66 -4.97 -6.63
C THR A 25 -9.88 -4.09 -6.93
N ALA A 26 -10.10 -3.02 -6.15
CA ALA A 26 -11.17 -2.08 -6.39
C ALA A 26 -11.01 -1.35 -7.74
N PHE A 27 -12.12 -0.93 -8.33
CA PHE A 27 -12.15 -0.16 -9.58
C PHE A 27 -13.41 0.71 -9.62
N GLU A 28 -13.49 1.58 -10.62
CA GLU A 28 -14.70 2.34 -10.90
C GLU A 28 -15.37 1.79 -12.15
N ASP A 29 -16.70 1.67 -12.09
CA ASP A 29 -17.54 1.26 -13.21
C ASP A 29 -18.79 2.14 -13.26
N LYS A 30 -19.46 2.19 -14.40
CA LYS A 30 -20.74 2.90 -14.52
C LYS A 30 -21.85 2.00 -13.99
N ASN A 31 -22.60 2.52 -13.02
CA ASN A 31 -23.83 1.90 -12.58
C ASN A 31 -24.83 1.87 -13.75
N THR A 32 -25.37 0.69 -14.05
CA THR A 32 -26.25 0.48 -15.22
C THR A 32 -27.58 1.24 -15.11
N ASP A 33 -28.02 1.55 -13.89
CA ASP A 33 -29.32 2.15 -13.62
C ASP A 33 -29.21 3.67 -13.51
N THR A 34 -28.15 4.18 -12.87
CA THR A 34 -27.97 5.63 -12.65
C THR A 34 -27.03 6.29 -13.66
N SER A 35 -26.27 5.50 -14.44
CA SER A 35 -25.16 5.96 -15.31
C SER A 35 -24.04 6.71 -14.57
N GLU A 36 -24.04 6.71 -13.23
CA GLU A 36 -23.02 7.33 -12.40
C GLU A 36 -21.81 6.41 -12.22
N LEU A 37 -20.63 6.98 -12.01
CA LEU A 37 -19.43 6.23 -11.66
C LEU A 37 -19.52 5.75 -10.22
N GLU A 38 -19.48 4.44 -10.02
CA GLU A 38 -19.54 3.80 -8.72
C GLU A 38 -18.26 3.00 -8.46
N SER A 39 -17.79 2.99 -7.22
CA SER A 39 -16.59 2.24 -6.85
C SER A 39 -16.95 0.82 -6.45
N VAL A 40 -16.44 -0.15 -7.20
CA VAL A 40 -16.63 -1.58 -6.97
C VAL A 40 -15.41 -2.14 -6.24
N GLY A 41 -15.62 -2.85 -5.13
CA GLY A 41 -14.55 -3.49 -4.36
C GLY A 41 -14.87 -3.62 -2.87
N TYR A 42 -13.89 -4.11 -2.10
CA TYR A 42 -14.05 -4.27 -0.65
C TYR A 42 -14.12 -2.92 0.08
N MET A 43 -14.82 -2.90 1.22
CA MET A 43 -15.07 -1.70 2.04
C MET A 43 -13.79 -0.94 2.44
N THR A 44 -12.65 -1.61 2.56
CA THR A 44 -11.37 -0.97 2.87
C THR A 44 -10.58 -0.58 1.63
N GLU A 45 -10.88 -1.16 0.46
CA GLU A 45 -10.14 -0.90 -0.78
C GLU A 45 -10.70 0.27 -1.57
N THR A 46 -12.03 0.42 -1.62
CA THR A 46 -12.64 1.52 -2.37
C THR A 46 -12.27 2.90 -1.81
N PRO A 47 -12.26 3.16 -0.48
CA PRO A 47 -11.88 4.47 0.04
C PRO A 47 -10.37 4.71 -0.14
N LEU A 48 -9.56 3.67 -0.01
CA LEU A 48 -8.12 3.75 -0.19
C LEU A 48 -7.75 4.04 -1.66
N LEU A 49 -8.44 3.42 -2.62
CA LEU A 49 -8.23 3.71 -4.05
C LEU A 49 -8.68 5.13 -4.40
N ARG A 50 -9.84 5.56 -3.90
CA ARG A 50 -10.31 6.96 -4.05
C ARG A 50 -9.31 7.96 -3.48
N PHE A 51 -8.69 7.64 -2.35
CA PHE A 51 -7.62 8.47 -1.77
C PHE A 51 -6.44 8.63 -2.73
N ALA A 52 -6.06 7.57 -3.45
CA ALA A 52 -4.96 7.58 -4.43
C ALA A 52 -5.30 8.30 -5.75
N GLN A 53 -6.58 8.51 -6.06
CA GLN A 53 -7.05 9.26 -7.24
C GLN A 53 -6.90 10.79 -7.09
N ASN A 54 -5.86 11.25 -6.38
CA ASN A 54 -5.54 12.65 -6.27
C ASN A 54 -5.19 13.22 -7.64
N PRO A 55 -5.70 14.41 -8.05
CA PRO A 55 -5.42 14.97 -9.37
C PRO A 55 -3.94 15.31 -9.61
N LYS A 56 -3.12 15.37 -8.56
CA LYS A 56 -1.67 15.56 -8.67
C LYS A 56 -0.90 14.25 -8.84
N TRP A 57 -1.56 13.10 -8.76
CA TRP A 57 -0.94 11.78 -8.85
C TRP A 57 -1.32 11.11 -10.18
N ALA A 58 -0.54 10.11 -10.58
CA ALA A 58 -0.85 9.33 -11.77
C ALA A 58 -2.17 8.57 -11.58
N PRO A 59 -3.05 8.52 -12.61
CA PRO A 59 -4.27 7.73 -12.57
C PRO A 59 -3.98 6.25 -12.28
N TYR A 60 -4.78 5.63 -11.42
CA TYR A 60 -4.52 4.26 -10.97
C TYR A 60 -4.51 3.24 -12.12
N GLN A 61 -5.31 3.48 -13.18
CA GLN A 61 -5.32 2.63 -14.37
C GLN A 61 -3.96 2.61 -15.06
N GLN A 62 -3.34 3.79 -15.22
CA GLN A 62 -2.01 3.92 -15.82
C GLN A 62 -0.96 3.21 -14.97
N THR A 63 -1.03 3.37 -13.64
CA THR A 63 -0.12 2.71 -12.70
C THR A 63 -0.26 1.20 -12.75
N ARG A 64 -1.49 0.67 -12.86
CA ARG A 64 -1.74 -0.77 -13.00
C ARG A 64 -1.25 -1.32 -14.33
N SER A 65 -1.55 -0.65 -15.46
CA SER A 65 -1.14 -1.12 -16.78
C SER A 65 0.38 -1.14 -16.98
N GLY A 66 1.11 -0.31 -16.23
CA GLY A 66 2.57 -0.27 -16.25
C GLY A 66 3.25 -1.27 -15.31
N ALA A 67 2.51 -2.01 -14.50
CA ALA A 67 3.07 -2.93 -13.51
C ALA A 67 3.11 -4.37 -14.05
N ASP A 68 4.29 -4.98 -14.06
CA ASP A 68 4.45 -6.42 -14.31
C ASP A 68 4.15 -7.19 -13.01
N ILE A 69 2.87 -7.51 -12.80
CA ILE A 69 2.40 -8.25 -11.63
C ILE A 69 2.64 -9.74 -11.85
N THR A 70 3.50 -10.31 -11.03
CA THR A 70 3.88 -11.73 -11.13
C THR A 70 3.10 -12.61 -10.18
N GLN A 71 2.66 -12.06 -9.06
CA GLN A 71 1.82 -12.76 -8.10
C GLN A 71 0.99 -11.77 -7.30
N MET A 72 -0.28 -12.10 -7.11
CA MET A 72 -1.16 -11.43 -6.15
C MET A 72 -1.69 -12.47 -5.17
N ILE A 73 -1.53 -12.22 -3.88
CA ILE A 73 -2.07 -13.04 -2.80
C ILE A 73 -3.19 -12.25 -2.15
N LEU A 74 -4.42 -12.73 -2.36
CA LEU A 74 -5.61 -12.11 -1.80
C LEU A 74 -5.70 -12.33 -0.27
N PHE A 75 -6.51 -11.49 0.36
CA PHE A 75 -6.81 -11.56 1.78
C PHE A 75 -7.24 -12.96 2.22
N SER A 76 -6.74 -13.38 3.38
CA SER A 76 -7.30 -14.49 4.16
C SER A 76 -7.47 -14.07 5.62
N SER A 77 -8.40 -14.71 6.33
CA SER A 77 -8.62 -14.46 7.77
C SER A 77 -7.38 -14.77 8.62
N GLU A 78 -6.59 -15.75 8.21
CA GLU A 78 -5.33 -16.15 8.84
C GLU A 78 -4.24 -15.08 8.69
N ARG A 79 -4.06 -14.53 7.48
CA ARG A 79 -3.01 -13.54 7.19
C ARG A 79 -3.42 -12.10 7.51
N GLN A 80 -4.71 -11.80 7.42
CA GLN A 80 -5.28 -10.45 7.54
C GLN A 80 -4.59 -9.40 6.65
N ALA A 81 -4.09 -9.82 5.48
CA ALA A 81 -3.32 -9.01 4.57
C ALA A 81 -3.47 -9.48 3.11
N THR A 82 -3.30 -8.53 2.19
CA THR A 82 -3.18 -8.73 0.74
C THR A 82 -1.78 -8.31 0.33
N CYS A 83 -1.17 -9.05 -0.60
CA CYS A 83 0.11 -8.65 -1.16
C CYS A 83 0.16 -8.81 -2.67
N VAL A 84 1.00 -7.99 -3.29
CA VAL A 84 1.29 -8.05 -4.71
C VAL A 84 2.79 -8.01 -4.92
N ILE A 85 3.26 -8.85 -5.83
CA ILE A 85 4.65 -8.90 -6.25
C ILE A 85 4.71 -8.31 -7.66
N THR A 86 5.54 -7.27 -7.82
CA THR A 86 5.82 -6.62 -9.10
C THR A 86 7.26 -6.85 -9.50
N LYS A 87 7.48 -7.23 -10.75
CA LYS A 87 8.81 -7.38 -11.36
C LYS A 87 9.20 -6.10 -12.10
N PHE A 88 10.47 -5.73 -12.01
CA PHE A 88 11.04 -4.58 -12.71
C PHE A 88 11.93 -5.04 -13.88
N PRO A 89 12.08 -4.22 -14.94
CA PRO A 89 12.94 -4.53 -16.08
C PRO A 89 14.41 -4.80 -15.70
N ASN A 90 14.89 -4.24 -14.58
CA ASN A 90 16.23 -4.46 -14.06
C ASN A 90 16.40 -5.81 -13.33
N GLY A 91 15.40 -6.70 -13.40
CA GLY A 91 15.41 -8.01 -12.75
C GLY A 91 15.11 -7.99 -11.24
N LYS A 92 14.88 -6.81 -10.65
CA LYS A 92 14.45 -6.69 -9.25
C LYS A 92 12.96 -6.91 -9.11
N TRP A 93 12.55 -7.21 -7.88
CA TRP A 93 11.16 -7.46 -7.52
C TRP A 93 10.79 -6.57 -6.33
N ARG A 94 9.52 -6.19 -6.23
CA ARG A 94 8.97 -5.49 -5.07
C ARG A 94 7.73 -6.22 -4.58
N LEU A 95 7.65 -6.36 -3.27
CA LEU A 95 6.45 -6.79 -2.56
C LEU A 95 5.77 -5.54 -2.00
N ASP A 96 4.54 -5.26 -2.46
CA ASP A 96 3.66 -4.28 -1.83
C ASP A 96 2.62 -5.04 -1.01
N LEU A 97 2.39 -4.61 0.23
CA LEU A 97 1.60 -5.34 1.21
C LEU A 97 0.68 -4.39 1.97
N LYS A 98 -0.60 -4.76 2.11
CA LYS A 98 -1.60 -4.00 2.87
C LYS A 98 -2.38 -4.95 3.76
N GLY A 99 -2.74 -4.51 4.96
CA GLY A 99 -3.43 -5.36 5.92
C GLY A 99 -3.59 -4.69 7.27
N ALA A 100 -4.08 -5.45 8.25
CA ALA A 100 -4.24 -4.95 9.59
C ALA A 100 -2.89 -4.54 10.19
N SER A 101 -2.75 -3.27 10.57
CA SER A 101 -1.49 -2.70 11.10
C SER A 101 -0.96 -3.50 12.29
N LYS A 102 -1.84 -3.97 13.19
CA LYS A 102 -1.46 -4.83 14.33
C LYS A 102 -0.78 -6.14 13.92
N ILE A 103 -1.15 -6.70 12.77
CA ILE A 103 -0.59 -7.97 12.28
C ILE A 103 0.74 -7.70 11.60
N LEU A 104 0.83 -6.64 10.80
CA LEU A 104 2.01 -6.33 10.01
C LEU A 104 3.11 -5.61 10.81
N ALA A 105 2.76 -4.99 11.94
CA ALA A 105 3.70 -4.25 12.78
C ALA A 105 4.96 -5.04 13.11
N ARG A 106 4.82 -6.35 13.37
CA ARG A 106 5.94 -7.26 13.71
C ARG A 106 6.91 -7.52 12.56
N MET A 107 6.49 -7.27 11.32
CA MET A 107 7.25 -7.55 10.10
C MET A 107 8.10 -6.34 9.65
N TYR A 108 7.79 -5.14 10.14
CA TYR A 108 8.53 -3.93 9.77
C TYR A 108 9.86 -3.85 10.51
N LYS A 109 10.93 -3.55 9.76
CA LYS A 109 12.27 -3.27 10.32
C LYS A 109 12.73 -1.84 10.01
N ARG A 110 12.08 -1.20 9.05
CA ARG A 110 12.35 0.18 8.64
C ARG A 110 11.05 0.94 8.49
N HIS A 111 11.12 2.26 8.50
CA HIS A 111 10.03 3.14 8.11
C HIS A 111 10.55 4.20 7.13
N VAL A 112 9.65 4.75 6.32
CA VAL A 112 9.98 5.92 5.50
C VAL A 112 10.22 7.14 6.38
N VAL A 113 11.21 7.94 6.02
CA VAL A 113 11.46 9.23 6.68
C VAL A 113 10.60 10.27 5.95
N VAL A 114 9.74 10.96 6.70
CA VAL A 114 8.89 12.02 6.16
C VAL A 114 9.49 13.36 6.57
N GLN A 115 9.81 14.18 5.56
CA GLN A 115 10.30 15.54 5.74
C GLN A 115 9.36 16.48 5.01
N ARG A 116 9.07 17.64 5.60
CA ARG A 116 8.18 18.63 4.98
C ARG A 116 8.78 19.13 3.67
N ALA A 117 7.94 19.26 2.65
CA ALA A 117 8.36 19.79 1.36
C ALA A 117 8.94 21.22 1.55
N GLY A 118 10.11 21.48 0.96
CA GLY A 118 10.81 22.76 1.05
C GLY A 118 11.87 22.87 2.16
N GLN A 119 12.05 21.86 3.02
CA GLN A 119 13.11 21.88 4.05
C GLN A 119 14.46 21.36 3.55
N LEU A 120 14.50 20.55 2.49
CA LEU A 120 15.70 19.94 1.93
C LEU A 120 15.59 19.87 0.40
N PRO A 121 16.72 19.65 -0.33
CA PRO A 121 16.72 19.50 -1.78
C PRO A 121 15.78 18.37 -2.22
N ASP A 122 15.30 18.43 -3.47
CA ASP A 122 14.47 17.37 -4.03
C ASP A 122 15.17 16.01 -3.90
N ALA A 123 14.62 15.14 -3.04
CA ALA A 123 15.12 13.79 -2.89
C ALA A 123 14.83 13.01 -4.18
N LYS A 124 15.83 12.25 -4.64
CA LYS A 124 15.68 11.36 -5.80
C LYS A 124 15.05 10.01 -5.45
N GLU A 125 15.15 9.61 -4.18
CA GLU A 125 14.68 8.32 -3.69
C GLU A 125 13.97 8.49 -2.33
N VAL A 126 13.19 7.47 -1.95
CA VAL A 126 12.51 7.44 -0.64
C VAL A 126 13.53 7.11 0.45
N GLU A 127 13.79 8.07 1.33
CA GLU A 127 14.63 7.85 2.51
C GLU A 127 13.92 6.94 3.52
N THR A 128 14.69 6.04 4.15
CA THR A 128 14.19 5.12 5.17
C THR A 128 15.13 5.09 6.36
N ALA A 129 14.59 4.85 7.55
CA ALA A 129 15.34 4.69 8.79
C ALA A 129 14.96 3.38 9.49
N PRO A 130 15.87 2.75 10.26
CA PRO A 130 15.54 1.59 11.06
C PRO A 130 14.50 1.94 12.13
N ILE A 131 13.61 1.01 12.44
CA ILE A 131 12.72 1.15 13.59
C ILE A 131 13.55 0.84 14.85
N ILE A 132 13.87 1.88 15.63
CA ILE A 132 14.61 1.76 16.89
C ILE A 132 13.57 1.80 18.04
N ASN A 133 13.54 0.77 18.89
CA ASN A 133 12.57 0.51 19.98
C ASN A 133 11.16 0.05 19.58
N ILE A 134 11.00 -1.28 19.46
CA ILE A 134 9.75 -2.00 19.78
C ILE A 134 10.22 -3.33 20.40
N ASN A 135 10.11 -3.50 21.72
CA ASN A 135 10.69 -4.63 22.47
C ASN A 135 10.48 -6.04 21.85
N ASP A 136 11.59 -6.76 21.65
CA ASP A 136 11.90 -8.20 21.58
C ASP A 136 10.93 -9.30 21.05
N HIS A 137 11.57 -10.24 20.31
CA HIS A 137 11.21 -11.65 19.97
C HIS A 137 10.18 -11.91 18.83
N MET A 138 10.23 -13.00 18.04
CA MET A 138 10.78 -14.36 18.18
C MET A 138 11.26 -14.92 16.80
N GLN A 139 12.05 -16.00 16.84
CA GLN A 139 12.70 -16.74 15.75
C GLN A 139 11.79 -17.71 14.93
N ASP A 140 12.33 -18.09 13.75
CA ASP A 140 12.41 -19.43 13.12
C ASP A 140 11.64 -19.82 11.81
N MET A 141 12.48 -20.11 10.80
CA MET A 141 12.57 -21.16 9.73
C MET A 141 11.45 -21.51 8.70
N ALA A 142 11.85 -21.31 7.42
CA ALA A 142 11.92 -22.20 6.24
C ALA A 142 10.77 -23.13 5.75
N GLY A 143 10.50 -23.09 4.43
CA GLY A 143 9.82 -24.15 3.66
C GLY A 143 9.69 -23.84 2.15
N ALA A 144 9.91 -24.83 1.28
CA ALA A 144 10.07 -24.68 -0.18
C ALA A 144 8.80 -24.98 -1.01
N ALA A 145 8.66 -24.34 -2.18
CA ALA A 145 8.23 -24.89 -3.49
C ALA A 145 7.65 -23.79 -4.40
N GLY A 146 8.37 -23.40 -5.46
CA GLY A 146 7.86 -22.77 -6.71
C GLY A 146 7.04 -21.46 -6.65
N LYS A 147 6.56 -21.06 -5.49
CA LYS A 147 5.94 -19.80 -5.11
C LYS A 147 6.71 -19.34 -3.88
N VAL A 148 7.05 -18.06 -3.78
CA VAL A 148 7.76 -17.59 -2.59
C VAL A 148 6.75 -17.55 -1.43
N PRO A 149 6.95 -18.32 -0.34
CA PRO A 149 6.01 -18.31 0.79
C PRO A 149 5.92 -16.90 1.37
N TYR A 150 4.71 -16.52 1.81
CA TYR A 150 4.44 -15.19 2.38
C TYR A 150 5.38 -14.90 3.56
N GLU A 151 5.62 -15.91 4.38
CA GLU A 151 6.45 -15.85 5.57
C GLU A 151 7.92 -15.57 5.20
N THR A 152 8.42 -16.17 4.11
CA THR A 152 9.79 -15.99 3.62
C THR A 152 10.04 -14.61 2.99
N ILE A 153 9.00 -13.95 2.43
CA ILE A 153 9.12 -12.61 1.80
C ILE A 153 8.76 -11.46 2.72
N ALA A 154 8.00 -11.71 3.78
CA ALA A 154 7.53 -10.69 4.71
C ALA A 154 8.48 -10.45 5.89
N GLU A 155 9.73 -10.92 5.80
CA GLU A 155 10.80 -10.56 6.71
C GLU A 155 11.49 -9.29 6.19
N TYR A 156 11.65 -8.25 7.02
CA TYR A 156 12.29 -6.97 6.66
C TYR A 156 11.44 -6.01 5.81
N LEU A 157 10.16 -5.85 6.15
CA LEU A 157 9.31 -4.85 5.50
C LEU A 157 9.69 -3.42 5.90
N THR A 158 9.43 -2.47 4.99
CA THR A 158 9.49 -1.03 5.27
C THR A 158 8.07 -0.50 5.42
N LEU A 159 7.77 0.11 6.57
CA LEU A 159 6.50 0.79 6.80
C LEU A 159 6.45 2.08 5.97
N ILE A 160 5.48 2.16 5.04
CA ILE A 160 5.22 3.36 4.23
C ILE A 160 4.21 4.28 4.91
N SER A 161 3.08 3.73 5.35
CA SER A 161 2.02 4.53 5.99
C SER A 161 1.07 3.66 6.80
N ILE A 162 0.33 4.30 7.70
CA ILE A 162 -0.86 3.76 8.35
C ILE A 162 -2.02 4.66 7.93
N VAL A 163 -3.08 4.06 7.38
CA VAL A 163 -4.26 4.80 6.92
C VAL A 163 -5.43 4.49 7.84
N GLY A 164 -6.01 5.53 8.44
CA GLY A 164 -7.31 5.44 9.09
C GLY A 164 -8.42 5.49 8.04
N ILE A 165 -9.35 4.54 8.10
CA ILE A 165 -10.53 4.52 7.22
C ILE A 165 -11.75 4.73 8.13
N GLU A 166 -12.45 5.84 7.92
CA GLU A 166 -13.70 6.13 8.60
C GLU A 166 -14.87 5.68 7.71
N GLY A 167 -15.72 4.81 8.26
CA GLY A 167 -16.95 4.39 7.59
C GLY A 167 -18.03 5.46 7.74
N PRO A 168 -19.01 5.51 6.82
CA PRO A 168 -20.16 6.39 6.98
C PRO A 168 -20.91 6.04 8.27
N LEU A 169 -21.35 7.06 9.02
CA LEU A 169 -22.26 6.86 10.13
C LEU A 169 -23.58 6.27 9.60
N CYS A 170 -24.10 5.24 10.27
CA CYS A 170 -25.42 4.73 9.97
C CYS A 170 -26.45 5.86 10.14
N PRO A 171 -27.39 6.04 9.18
CA PRO A 171 -28.43 7.04 9.30
C PRO A 171 -29.18 6.88 10.64
N GLY A 172 -29.21 7.94 11.45
CA GLY A 172 -29.91 7.95 12.74
C GLY A 172 -29.04 7.68 13.99
N VAL A 173 -27.75 7.40 13.83
CA VAL A 173 -26.80 7.36 14.97
C VAL A 173 -26.21 8.76 15.15
N LYS A 174 -26.59 9.43 16.25
CA LYS A 174 -26.01 10.70 16.71
C LYS A 174 -24.90 10.45 17.72
#